data_AF-A0A969BGF6-F1
#
_entry.id   AF-A0A969BGF6-F1
#
_cell.length_a   1.000
_cell.length_b   1.000
_cell.length_c   1.000
_cell.angle_alpha   90.00
_cell.angle_beta   90.00
_cell.angle_gamma   90.00
#
_symmetry.space_group_name_H-M   'P 1'
#
loop_
_entity.id
_entity.type
_entity.pdbx_description
1 polymer ?
#
loop_
_entity_poly.entity_id
_entity_poly.type
_entity_poly.pdbx_seq_one_letter_code
_entity_poly.pdbx_strand_id
1 'polypeptide(L)'
;MKIAQIITLKILPILLASISIYSNPSSAQSQTNLPTRTLPSEEGSLILLPEWERISFNQMPAIQNGGSIKVNGLAREWNAGDTPDKYLTLGDIDEALKPQLFSLANITNNNDANTFTLETFPLLGEQFIQHLADIIPNLGQTKISEIPPIAALLKAESSQININTSLINLLSQNPTLGKLKLNQIDLSKYTISDIPNLDAVQLSNFKGWEIL
;
A
#
# COMPACT_ATOMS: atom_id res chain seq x y z
N MET A 1 30.61 83.94 -20.02
CA MET A 1 29.17 83.86 -19.70
C MET A 1 28.50 83.06 -20.80
N LYS A 2 27.73 82.03 -20.43
CA LYS A 2 27.04 81.03 -21.28
C LYS A 2 26.13 81.70 -22.34
N ILE A 3 25.78 81.05 -23.45
CA ILE A 3 24.59 80.19 -23.56
C ILE A 3 24.72 79.25 -24.76
N ALA A 4 24.43 77.96 -24.50
CA ALA A 4 24.40 76.85 -25.43
C ALA A 4 23.09 76.81 -26.24
N GLN A 5 23.19 76.36 -27.49
CA GLN A 5 22.06 76.09 -28.38
C GLN A 5 21.42 74.73 -28.08
N ILE A 6 20.09 74.71 -28.08
CA ILE A 6 19.24 73.55 -27.76
C ILE A 6 18.91 72.81 -29.06
N ILE A 7 19.21 71.52 -29.10
CA ILE A 7 18.85 70.58 -30.18
C ILE A 7 17.41 70.10 -29.95
N THR A 8 16.58 70.17 -30.98
CA THR A 8 15.20 69.66 -31.00
C THR A 8 15.18 68.16 -31.32
N LEU A 9 14.65 67.35 -30.40
CA LEU A 9 14.46 65.90 -30.56
C LEU A 9 12.98 65.61 -30.92
N LYS A 10 12.75 64.97 -32.07
CA LYS A 10 11.41 64.56 -32.52
C LYS A 10 10.98 63.29 -31.77
N ILE A 11 9.82 63.35 -31.13
CA ILE A 11 9.18 62.25 -30.40
C ILE A 11 8.36 61.41 -31.40
N LEU A 12 8.63 60.10 -31.46
CA LEU A 12 7.87 59.09 -32.21
C LEU A 12 6.95 58.34 -31.23
N PRO A 13 5.64 58.21 -31.48
CA PRO A 13 4.77 57.48 -30.56
C PRO A 13 4.92 55.96 -30.78
N ILE A 14 5.25 55.25 -29.71
CA ILE A 14 5.23 53.78 -29.66
C ILE A 14 3.81 53.35 -29.26
N LEU A 15 3.12 52.64 -30.16
CA LEU A 15 1.85 51.97 -29.90
C LEU A 15 2.12 50.66 -29.15
N LEU A 16 1.83 50.60 -27.84
CA LEU A 16 1.74 49.34 -27.09
C LEU A 16 0.36 48.71 -27.34
N ALA A 17 0.31 47.60 -28.06
CA ALA A 17 -0.85 46.74 -28.11
C ALA A 17 -0.82 45.79 -26.90
N SER A 18 -1.71 46.01 -25.94
CA SER A 18 -1.94 45.10 -24.81
C SER A 18 -2.76 43.90 -25.28
N ILE A 19 -2.13 42.75 -25.46
CA ILE A 19 -2.82 41.49 -25.73
C ILE A 19 -3.04 40.81 -24.36
N SER A 20 -4.22 41.02 -23.77
CA SER A 20 -4.64 40.26 -22.59
C SER A 20 -5.08 38.88 -23.04
N ILE A 21 -4.19 37.89 -22.92
CA ILE A 21 -4.56 36.47 -23.06
C ILE A 21 -5.31 36.10 -21.78
N TYR A 22 -6.64 36.21 -21.81
CA TYR A 22 -7.50 35.57 -20.83
C TYR A 22 -7.45 34.06 -21.05
N SER A 23 -6.50 33.38 -20.40
CA SER A 23 -6.60 31.95 -20.19
C SER A 23 -7.66 31.71 -19.12
N ASN A 24 -8.87 31.31 -19.51
CA ASN A 24 -9.83 30.73 -18.58
C ASN A 24 -9.19 29.45 -17.99
N PRO A 25 -8.96 29.33 -16.67
CA PRO A 25 -8.74 28.03 -16.09
C PRO A 25 -10.08 27.28 -16.21
N SER A 26 -10.22 26.44 -17.23
CA SER A 26 -11.26 25.43 -17.23
C SER A 26 -10.83 24.39 -16.20
N SER A 27 -11.18 24.65 -14.93
CA SER A 27 -11.17 23.62 -13.90
C SER A 27 -12.26 22.63 -14.29
N ALA A 28 -11.90 21.62 -15.10
CA ALA A 28 -12.74 20.46 -15.31
C ALA A 28 -12.79 19.70 -13.98
N GLN A 29 -13.70 20.13 -13.11
CA GLN A 29 -14.02 19.46 -11.86
C GLN A 29 -14.71 18.17 -12.27
N SER A 30 -13.95 17.07 -12.38
CA SER A 30 -14.52 15.75 -12.54
C SER A 30 -15.26 15.43 -11.25
N GLN A 31 -16.57 15.70 -11.23
CA GLN A 31 -17.46 15.27 -10.15
C GLN A 31 -17.56 13.75 -10.22
N THR A 32 -16.64 13.04 -9.58
CA THR A 32 -16.85 11.64 -9.24
C THR A 32 -17.92 11.61 -8.15
N ASN A 33 -19.15 11.30 -8.53
CA ASN A 33 -20.21 11.03 -7.57
C ASN A 33 -19.84 9.74 -6.82
N LEU A 34 -19.34 9.88 -5.59
CA LEU A 34 -19.09 8.73 -4.73
C LEU A 34 -20.42 8.00 -4.48
N PRO A 35 -20.44 6.65 -4.54
CA PRO A 35 -21.60 5.86 -4.17
C PRO A 35 -22.13 6.26 -2.78
N THR A 36 -23.40 6.68 -2.71
CA THR A 36 -24.01 7.22 -1.50
C THR A 36 -25.44 6.71 -1.37
N ARG A 37 -25.84 6.28 -0.17
CA ARG A 37 -27.22 5.91 0.16
C ARG A 37 -27.89 6.99 1.00
N THR A 38 -29.19 7.15 0.81
CA THR A 38 -30.02 8.06 1.61
C THR A 38 -30.70 7.30 2.74
N LEU A 39 -30.59 7.79 3.98
CA LEU A 39 -31.38 7.32 5.12
C LEU A 39 -32.28 8.46 5.64
N PRO A 40 -33.54 8.19 5.97
CA PRO A 40 -34.37 9.17 6.67
C PRO A 40 -33.88 9.35 8.12
N SER A 41 -33.71 10.60 8.53
CA SER A 41 -33.52 10.99 9.94
C SER A 41 -34.86 11.01 10.68
N GLU A 42 -34.83 10.91 12.01
CA GLU A 42 -35.99 11.08 12.89
C GLU A 42 -36.69 12.45 12.70
N GLU A 43 -35.95 13.44 12.21
CA GLU A 43 -36.43 14.80 11.93
C GLU A 43 -36.97 14.97 10.50
N GLY A 44 -37.07 13.89 9.72
CA GLY A 44 -37.58 13.91 8.33
C GLY A 44 -36.60 14.40 7.27
N SER A 45 -35.36 14.72 7.66
CA SER A 45 -34.27 15.08 6.73
C SER A 45 -33.61 13.83 6.14
N LEU A 46 -33.11 13.92 4.91
CA LEU A 46 -32.34 12.84 4.29
C LEU A 46 -30.85 12.96 4.67
N ILE A 47 -30.31 11.90 5.27
CA ILE A 47 -28.88 11.76 5.55
C ILE A 47 -28.22 11.01 4.39
N LEU A 48 -27.16 11.58 3.84
CA LEU A 48 -26.32 10.95 2.84
C LEU A 48 -25.18 10.19 3.52
N LEU A 49 -25.15 8.86 3.38
CA LEU A 49 -24.07 8.01 3.88
C LEU A 49 -23.30 7.37 2.73
N PRO A 50 -21.96 7.39 2.76
CA PRO A 50 -21.16 6.69 1.77
C PRO A 50 -21.46 5.18 1.75
N GLU A 51 -21.54 4.61 0.55
CA GLU A 51 -21.58 3.16 0.35
C GLU A 51 -20.14 2.65 0.28
N TRP A 52 -19.50 2.49 1.44
CA TRP A 52 -18.08 2.14 1.57
C TRP A 52 -17.67 0.88 0.80
N GLU A 53 -18.57 -0.10 0.66
CA GLU A 53 -18.33 -1.34 -0.11
C GLU A 53 -18.16 -1.09 -1.62
N ARG A 54 -18.50 0.11 -2.11
CA ARG A 54 -18.44 0.51 -3.52
C ARG A 54 -17.46 1.64 -3.77
N ILE A 55 -16.71 2.07 -2.76
CA ILE A 55 -15.73 3.14 -2.87
C ILE A 55 -14.34 2.50 -2.87
N SER A 56 -13.58 2.72 -3.93
CA SER A 56 -12.16 2.39 -4.01
C SER A 56 -11.31 3.65 -4.22
N PHE A 57 -10.08 3.64 -3.73
CA PHE A 57 -9.17 4.79 -3.85
C PHE A 57 -8.90 5.20 -5.31
N ASN A 58 -8.91 4.25 -6.25
CA ASN A 58 -8.77 4.53 -7.69
C ASN A 58 -10.00 5.21 -8.34
N GLN A 59 -11.12 5.32 -7.63
CA GLN A 59 -12.33 6.01 -8.07
C GLN A 59 -12.48 7.40 -7.44
N MET A 60 -11.59 7.76 -6.50
CA MET A 60 -11.62 9.07 -5.87
C MET A 60 -11.11 10.16 -6.83
N PRO A 61 -11.46 11.44 -6.61
CA PRO A 61 -10.94 12.53 -7.41
C PRO A 61 -9.42 12.54 -7.45
N ALA A 62 -8.87 12.73 -8.65
CA ALA A 62 -7.43 12.87 -8.82
C ALA A 62 -6.89 14.14 -8.16
N ILE A 63 -5.66 14.07 -7.64
CA ILE A 63 -4.96 15.21 -7.06
C ILE A 63 -4.60 16.23 -8.15
N GLN A 64 -4.78 17.53 -7.87
CA GLN A 64 -4.62 18.57 -8.90
C GLN A 64 -3.18 18.99 -9.12
N ASN A 65 -2.33 18.84 -8.11
CA ASN A 65 -0.94 19.27 -8.14
C ASN A 65 -0.04 18.10 -7.79
N GLY A 66 1.05 17.96 -8.54
CA GLY A 66 2.12 17.04 -8.18
C GLY A 66 2.82 17.49 -6.90
N GLY A 67 3.49 16.55 -6.26
CA GLY A 67 4.18 16.81 -5.00
C GLY A 67 5.01 15.63 -4.55
N SER A 68 5.77 15.88 -3.49
CA SER A 68 6.62 14.87 -2.86
C SER A 68 6.59 15.06 -1.36
N ILE A 69 6.59 13.96 -0.62
CA ILE A 69 6.76 13.99 0.83
C ILE A 69 7.73 12.91 1.26
N LYS A 70 8.47 13.16 2.33
CA LYS A 70 9.29 12.16 3.01
C LYS A 70 8.87 12.06 4.46
N VAL A 71 8.23 10.96 4.83
CA VAL A 71 7.77 10.68 6.19
C VAL A 71 8.42 9.38 6.65
N ASN A 72 9.04 9.38 7.85
CA ASN A 72 9.67 8.19 8.43
C ASN A 72 10.68 7.46 7.51
N GLY A 73 11.37 8.22 6.66
CA GLY A 73 12.35 7.66 5.70
C GLY A 73 11.75 7.15 4.39
N LEU A 74 10.42 7.05 4.28
CA LEU A 74 9.71 6.70 3.05
C LEU A 74 9.47 7.96 2.23
N ALA A 75 10.05 8.02 1.04
CA ALA A 75 9.80 9.08 0.07
C ALA A 75 8.65 8.65 -0.85
N ARG A 76 7.69 9.54 -1.05
CA ARG A 76 6.56 9.35 -1.97
C ARG A 76 6.43 10.56 -2.86
N GLU A 77 6.13 10.30 -4.11
CA GLU A 77 5.92 11.32 -5.13
C GLU A 77 4.61 11.00 -5.86
N TRP A 78 3.89 12.05 -6.25
CA TRP A 78 2.68 11.94 -7.04
C TRP A 78 2.64 13.05 -8.07
N ASN A 79 1.94 12.79 -9.16
CA ASN A 79 1.72 13.75 -10.23
C ASN A 79 0.32 14.35 -10.14
N ALA A 80 0.14 15.50 -10.77
CA ALA A 80 -1.19 15.98 -11.07
C ALA A 80 -1.92 14.93 -11.92
N GLY A 81 -3.14 14.56 -11.52
CA GLY A 81 -3.93 13.51 -12.16
C GLY A 81 -3.82 12.13 -11.50
N ASP A 82 -2.94 11.94 -10.50
CA ASP A 82 -2.89 10.68 -9.75
C ASP A 82 -4.05 10.56 -8.75
N THR A 83 -4.61 9.36 -8.64
CA THR A 83 -5.63 8.99 -7.67
C THR A 83 -4.98 8.48 -6.37
N PRO A 84 -5.67 8.55 -5.21
CA PRO A 84 -5.10 8.18 -3.91
C PRO A 84 -4.47 6.78 -3.82
N ASP A 85 -4.94 5.79 -4.58
CA ASP A 85 -4.37 4.44 -4.65
C ASP A 85 -2.93 4.41 -5.15
N LYS A 86 -2.48 5.47 -5.84
CA LYS A 86 -1.12 5.55 -6.39
C LYS A 86 -0.08 6.08 -5.41
N TYR A 87 -0.51 6.74 -4.33
CA TYR A 87 0.42 7.47 -3.45
C TYR A 87 0.13 7.33 -1.95
N LEU A 88 -1.04 6.82 -1.55
CA LEU A 88 -1.31 6.45 -0.17
C LEU A 88 -0.80 5.04 0.09
N THR A 89 -0.26 4.83 1.30
CA THR A 89 0.01 3.50 1.84
C THR A 89 -1.02 3.14 2.92
N LEU A 90 -1.08 1.87 3.32
CA LEU A 90 -1.94 1.40 4.42
C LEU A 90 -1.63 2.11 5.73
N GLY A 91 -0.37 2.49 5.95
CA GLY A 91 0.04 3.31 7.09
C GLY A 91 -0.52 4.73 7.08
N ASP A 92 -0.84 5.31 5.92
CA ASP A 92 -1.42 6.66 5.83
C ASP A 92 -2.91 6.69 6.22
N ILE A 93 -3.57 5.53 6.19
CA ILE A 93 -5.00 5.36 6.48
C ILE A 93 -5.26 4.60 7.78
N ASP A 94 -4.21 4.33 8.56
CA ASP A 94 -4.25 3.47 9.74
C ASP A 94 -5.12 4.05 10.88
N GLU A 95 -5.14 5.37 11.00
CA GLU A 95 -5.93 6.07 12.02
C GLU A 95 -7.42 5.97 11.71
N ALA A 96 -7.80 6.18 10.44
CA ALA A 96 -9.17 6.29 9.99
C ALA A 96 -9.84 4.93 9.72
N LEU A 97 -9.14 4.02 9.05
CA LEU A 97 -9.73 2.77 8.54
C LEU A 97 -9.29 1.51 9.28
N LYS A 98 -8.30 1.63 10.17
CA LYS A 98 -7.76 0.51 10.96
C LYS A 98 -7.38 -0.76 10.15
N PRO A 99 -6.78 -0.68 8.93
CA PRO A 99 -6.35 -1.84 8.13
C PRO A 99 -5.46 -2.83 8.90
N GLN A 100 -4.71 -2.35 9.88
CA GLN A 100 -3.81 -3.15 10.72
C GLN A 100 -4.52 -4.25 11.53
N LEU A 101 -5.83 -4.14 11.72
CA LEU A 101 -6.66 -5.11 12.44
C LEU A 101 -7.17 -6.26 11.56
N PHE A 102 -7.08 -6.12 10.24
CA PHE A 102 -7.60 -7.12 9.31
C PHE A 102 -6.65 -8.31 9.26
N SER A 103 -7.19 -9.53 9.40
CA SER A 103 -6.46 -10.75 9.10
C SER A 103 -6.44 -11.04 7.61
N LEU A 104 -5.58 -11.96 7.16
CA LEU A 104 -5.60 -12.42 5.78
C LEU A 104 -6.94 -13.07 5.41
N ALA A 105 -7.63 -13.72 6.34
CA ALA A 105 -8.99 -14.21 6.16
C ALA A 105 -9.98 -13.06 5.89
N ASN A 106 -9.84 -11.91 6.58
CA ASN A 106 -10.68 -10.74 6.31
C ASN A 106 -10.39 -10.16 4.91
N ILE A 107 -9.11 -10.07 4.52
CA ILE A 107 -8.68 -9.49 3.24
C ILE A 107 -9.12 -10.35 2.05
N THR A 108 -9.11 -11.67 2.21
CA THR A 108 -9.58 -12.63 1.18
C THR A 108 -11.10 -12.79 1.17
N ASN A 109 -11.84 -12.00 1.99
CA ASN A 109 -13.29 -12.11 2.19
C ASN A 109 -13.76 -13.50 2.64
N ASN A 110 -12.94 -14.23 3.40
CA ASN A 110 -13.15 -15.64 3.77
C ASN A 110 -13.36 -16.59 2.56
N ASN A 111 -12.98 -16.17 1.35
CA ASN A 111 -12.89 -17.10 0.22
C ASN A 111 -11.79 -18.13 0.52
N ASP A 112 -11.91 -19.32 -0.07
CA ASP A 112 -11.05 -20.47 0.23
C ASP A 112 -9.56 -20.08 0.18
N ALA A 113 -8.87 -20.15 1.32
CA ALA A 113 -7.42 -19.90 1.46
C ALA A 113 -6.56 -20.80 0.54
N ASN A 114 -7.17 -21.84 -0.03
CA ASN A 114 -6.61 -22.75 -1.04
C ASN A 114 -6.52 -22.10 -2.44
N THR A 115 -7.19 -20.97 -2.67
CA THR A 115 -7.23 -20.29 -3.99
C THR A 115 -6.22 -19.17 -4.11
N PHE A 116 -5.80 -18.59 -2.98
CA PHE A 116 -4.81 -17.53 -2.95
C PHE A 116 -3.42 -18.09 -2.75
N THR A 117 -2.56 -17.90 -3.74
CA THR A 117 -1.15 -18.24 -3.66
C THR A 117 -0.41 -17.29 -2.71
N LEU A 118 0.70 -17.75 -2.12
CA LEU A 118 1.54 -16.92 -1.27
C LEU A 118 2.16 -15.73 -2.03
N GLU A 119 2.37 -15.85 -3.35
CA GLU A 119 2.84 -14.74 -4.18
C GLU A 119 1.83 -13.59 -4.30
N THR A 120 0.54 -13.84 -4.10
CA THR A 120 -0.52 -12.81 -4.15
C THR A 120 -0.36 -11.81 -3.00
N PHE A 121 0.39 -12.17 -1.96
CA PHE A 121 0.71 -11.32 -0.82
C PHE A 121 2.23 -11.17 -0.70
N PRO A 122 2.86 -10.28 -1.49
CA PRO A 122 4.32 -10.12 -1.52
C PRO A 122 4.95 -9.87 -0.15
N LEU A 123 4.21 -9.22 0.77
CA LEU A 123 4.64 -8.99 2.14
C LEU A 123 5.04 -10.28 2.88
N LEU A 124 4.34 -11.40 2.62
CA LEU A 124 4.65 -12.70 3.21
C LEU A 124 6.03 -13.20 2.78
N GLY A 125 6.39 -12.97 1.52
CA GLY A 125 7.70 -13.33 0.97
C GLY A 125 8.86 -12.65 1.69
N GLU A 126 8.65 -11.44 2.21
CA GLU A 126 9.67 -10.66 2.89
C GLU A 126 9.87 -11.04 4.37
N GLN A 127 9.01 -11.89 4.92
CA GLN A 127 9.08 -12.28 6.33
C GLN A 127 10.15 -13.33 6.57
N PHE A 128 10.84 -13.21 7.69
CA PHE A 128 11.79 -14.21 8.16
C PHE A 128 11.07 -15.42 8.76
N ILE A 129 11.59 -16.63 8.54
CA ILE A 129 11.01 -17.86 9.13
C ILE A 129 10.85 -17.73 10.65
N GLN A 130 11.83 -17.15 11.35
CA GLN A 130 11.73 -16.94 12.80
C GLN A 130 10.53 -16.05 13.16
N HIS A 131 10.37 -14.94 12.45
CA HIS A 131 9.26 -14.00 12.70
C HIS A 131 7.90 -14.66 12.45
N LEU A 132 7.79 -15.44 11.37
CA LEU A 132 6.59 -16.22 11.08
C LEU A 132 6.26 -17.22 12.18
N ALA A 133 7.27 -17.92 12.73
CA ALA A 133 7.10 -18.85 13.83
C ALA A 133 6.60 -18.15 15.12
N ASP A 134 6.95 -16.87 15.30
CA ASP A 134 6.58 -16.08 16.47
C ASP A 134 5.16 -15.48 16.35
N ILE A 135 4.72 -15.09 15.15
CA ILE A 135 3.43 -14.42 14.94
C ILE A 135 2.28 -15.35 14.53
N ILE A 136 2.57 -16.50 13.93
CA ILE A 136 1.54 -17.45 13.46
C ILE A 136 1.19 -18.43 14.59
N PRO A 137 -0.08 -18.53 14.99
CA PRO A 137 -0.49 -19.41 16.08
C PRO A 137 -0.02 -20.86 15.89
N ASN A 138 0.70 -21.38 16.88
CA ASN A 138 1.24 -22.74 16.95
C ASN A 138 2.27 -23.12 15.87
N LEU A 139 2.66 -22.22 14.96
CA LEU A 139 3.53 -22.58 13.84
C LEU A 139 4.91 -23.06 14.29
N GLY A 140 5.47 -22.46 15.34
CA GLY A 140 6.72 -22.91 15.94
C GLY A 140 6.67 -24.35 16.46
N GLN A 141 5.51 -24.80 16.96
CA GLN A 141 5.32 -26.16 17.48
C GLN A 141 4.95 -27.16 16.39
N THR A 142 4.43 -26.70 15.26
CA THR A 142 4.10 -27.53 14.10
C THR A 142 5.35 -28.19 13.52
N LYS A 143 5.20 -29.44 13.06
CA LYS A 143 6.28 -30.17 12.39
C LYS A 143 6.57 -29.52 11.04
N ILE A 144 7.85 -29.41 10.68
CA ILE A 144 8.25 -28.75 9.43
C ILE A 144 7.64 -29.46 8.21
N SER A 145 7.52 -30.80 8.26
CA SER A 145 6.86 -31.60 7.22
C SER A 145 5.40 -31.21 6.94
N GLU A 146 4.73 -30.57 7.89
CA GLU A 146 3.35 -30.09 7.81
C GLU A 146 3.26 -28.62 7.36
N ILE A 147 4.40 -27.99 7.06
CA ILE A 147 4.48 -26.62 6.54
C ILE A 147 5.23 -26.65 5.19
N PRO A 148 4.59 -27.09 4.10
CA PRO A 148 5.22 -27.31 2.80
C PRO A 148 6.17 -26.19 2.31
N PRO A 149 5.81 -24.89 2.34
CA PRO A 149 6.71 -23.83 1.87
C PRO A 149 7.96 -23.71 2.75
N ILE A 150 7.83 -23.83 4.07
CA ILE A 150 8.99 -23.78 4.99
C ILE A 150 9.87 -25.02 4.80
N ALA A 151 9.29 -26.20 4.64
CA ALA A 151 10.04 -27.42 4.35
C ALA A 151 10.83 -27.31 3.05
N ALA A 152 10.23 -26.74 2.00
CA ALA A 152 10.89 -26.54 0.72
C ALA A 152 12.05 -25.54 0.82
N LEU A 153 11.84 -24.40 1.48
CA LEU A 153 12.87 -23.40 1.73
C LEU A 153 14.06 -23.98 2.49
N LEU A 154 13.80 -24.72 3.57
CA LEU A 154 14.85 -25.35 4.36
C LEU A 154 15.63 -26.38 3.53
N LYS A 155 14.95 -27.23 2.74
CA LYS A 155 15.62 -28.21 1.87
C LYS A 155 16.45 -27.56 0.76
N ALA A 156 16.04 -26.40 0.25
CA ALA A 156 16.80 -25.64 -0.73
C ALA A 156 18.12 -25.11 -0.13
N GLU A 157 18.11 -24.74 1.16
CA GLU A 157 19.32 -24.34 1.90
C GLU A 157 20.22 -25.54 2.25
N SER A 158 19.63 -26.66 2.71
CA SER A 158 20.39 -27.88 3.02
C SER A 158 19.55 -29.14 2.91
N SER A 159 20.04 -30.10 2.13
CA SER A 159 19.39 -31.41 1.91
C SER A 159 19.37 -32.32 3.15
N GLN A 160 20.16 -32.02 4.17
CA GLN A 160 20.29 -32.83 5.39
C GLN A 160 19.37 -32.39 6.53
N ILE A 161 18.51 -31.38 6.32
CA ILE A 161 17.61 -30.89 7.36
C ILE A 161 16.58 -31.95 7.73
N ASN A 162 16.49 -32.26 9.02
CA ASN A 162 15.44 -33.10 9.57
C ASN A 162 14.12 -32.32 9.60
N ILE A 163 13.20 -32.64 8.70
CA ILE A 163 11.87 -32.01 8.63
C ILE A 163 10.82 -32.66 9.56
N ASN A 164 11.18 -33.74 10.27
CA ASN A 164 10.27 -34.46 11.18
C ASN A 164 10.29 -33.90 12.61
N THR A 165 10.99 -32.79 12.84
CA THR A 165 10.98 -32.03 14.11
C THR A 165 10.07 -30.81 14.02
N SER A 166 9.70 -30.24 15.16
CA SER A 166 9.01 -28.94 15.20
C SER A 166 9.91 -27.82 14.70
N LEU A 167 9.31 -26.78 14.12
CA LEU A 167 10.02 -25.63 13.59
C LEU A 167 10.91 -24.97 14.65
N ILE A 168 10.38 -24.70 15.84
CA ILE A 168 11.11 -24.00 16.91
C ILE A 168 12.32 -24.80 17.42
N ASN A 169 12.24 -26.14 17.44
CA ASN A 169 13.36 -26.99 17.82
C ASN A 169 14.48 -26.90 16.78
N LEU A 170 14.15 -26.90 15.49
CA LEU A 170 15.15 -26.72 14.43
C LEU A 170 15.81 -25.34 14.51
N LEU A 171 15.00 -24.27 14.66
CA LEU A 171 15.50 -22.90 14.71
C LEU A 171 16.38 -22.65 15.95
N SER A 172 16.08 -23.30 17.07
CA SER A 172 16.92 -23.23 18.29
C SER A 172 18.28 -23.88 18.09
N GLN A 173 18.34 -24.97 17.32
CA GLN A 173 19.60 -25.67 17.00
C GLN A 173 20.40 -24.94 15.92
N ASN A 174 19.72 -24.30 14.97
CA ASN A 174 20.34 -23.61 13.84
C ASN A 174 19.72 -22.21 13.65
N PRO A 175 20.08 -21.22 14.47
CA PRO A 175 19.46 -19.89 14.44
C PRO A 175 19.63 -19.12 13.12
N THR A 176 20.62 -19.48 12.30
CA THR A 176 20.84 -18.88 10.98
C THR A 176 19.69 -19.17 10.02
N LEU A 177 19.05 -20.35 10.13
CA LEU A 177 17.90 -20.73 9.30
C LEU A 177 16.68 -19.85 9.56
N GLY A 178 16.58 -19.30 10.77
CA GLY A 178 15.51 -18.36 11.12
C GLY A 178 15.54 -17.05 10.33
N LYS A 179 16.68 -16.73 9.70
CA LYS A 179 16.89 -15.52 8.89
C LYS A 179 16.58 -15.73 7.40
N LEU A 180 16.19 -16.94 7.00
CA LEU A 180 15.72 -17.19 5.64
C LEU A 180 14.38 -16.51 5.43
N LYS A 181 14.12 -16.10 4.19
CA LYS A 181 12.89 -15.43 3.77
C LYS A 181 12.11 -16.31 2.81
N LEU A 182 10.78 -16.25 2.88
CA LEU A 182 9.91 -17.07 2.03
C LEU A 182 10.11 -16.79 0.52
N ASN A 183 10.44 -15.56 0.13
CA ASN A 183 10.71 -15.20 -1.27
C ASN A 183 11.96 -15.86 -1.89
N GLN A 184 12.72 -16.65 -1.13
CA GLN A 184 13.85 -17.43 -1.64
C GLN A 184 13.41 -18.73 -2.35
N ILE A 185 12.10 -19.05 -2.30
CA ILE A 185 11.48 -20.10 -3.09
C ILE A 185 10.37 -19.54 -3.98
N ASP A 186 9.93 -20.35 -4.93
CA ASP A 186 8.81 -20.02 -5.80
C ASP A 186 7.48 -20.12 -5.05
N LEU A 187 6.95 -18.97 -4.64
CA LEU A 187 5.73 -18.83 -3.84
C LEU A 187 4.44 -19.06 -4.63
N SER A 188 4.49 -19.08 -5.96
CA SER A 188 3.34 -19.39 -6.82
C SER A 188 2.80 -20.81 -6.61
N LYS A 189 3.65 -21.71 -6.09
CA LYS A 189 3.35 -23.13 -5.87
C LYS A 189 2.64 -23.43 -4.54
N TYR A 190 2.51 -22.43 -3.70
CA TYR A 190 2.00 -22.57 -2.34
C TYR A 190 0.86 -21.59 -2.14
N THR A 191 -0.10 -22.01 -1.34
CA THR A 191 -1.30 -21.26 -0.97
C THR A 191 -1.19 -20.78 0.47
N ILE A 192 -2.06 -19.86 0.87
CA ILE A 192 -2.17 -19.42 2.27
C ILE A 192 -2.41 -20.61 3.19
N SER A 193 -3.23 -21.59 2.76
CA SER A 193 -3.55 -22.78 3.53
C SER A 193 -2.38 -23.72 3.79
N ASP A 194 -1.31 -23.66 2.97
CA ASP A 194 -0.11 -24.47 3.16
C ASP A 194 0.72 -24.01 4.37
N ILE A 195 0.38 -22.87 4.98
CA ILE A 195 0.94 -22.44 6.26
C ILE A 195 -0.20 -22.47 7.30
N PRO A 196 -0.21 -23.44 8.23
CA PRO A 196 -1.28 -23.56 9.22
C PRO A 196 -1.51 -22.28 10.02
N ASN A 197 -2.77 -21.86 10.13
CA ASN A 197 -3.22 -20.66 10.88
C ASN A 197 -2.68 -19.32 10.37
N LEU A 198 -2.08 -19.27 9.17
CA LEU A 198 -1.58 -18.02 8.60
C LEU A 198 -2.72 -17.02 8.30
N ASP A 199 -3.86 -17.53 7.86
CA ASP A 199 -5.07 -16.77 7.54
C ASP A 199 -5.62 -15.94 8.72
N ALA A 200 -5.39 -16.42 9.96
CA ALA A 200 -5.81 -15.74 11.19
C ALA A 200 -4.89 -14.61 11.64
N VAL A 201 -3.70 -14.46 11.03
CA VAL A 201 -2.73 -13.44 11.45
C VAL A 201 -3.17 -12.05 10.96
N GLN A 202 -3.23 -11.10 11.90
CA GLN A 202 -3.51 -9.69 11.60
C GLN A 202 -2.37 -9.05 10.82
N LEU A 203 -2.73 -8.14 9.92
CA LEU A 203 -1.80 -7.43 9.06
C LEU A 203 -0.69 -6.70 9.84
N SER A 204 -1.04 -6.11 11.00
CA SER A 204 -0.10 -5.44 11.92
C SER A 204 1.09 -6.28 12.37
N ASN A 205 0.97 -7.61 12.35
CA ASN A 205 2.04 -8.50 12.80
C ASN A 205 3.10 -8.73 11.73
N PHE A 206 2.84 -8.41 10.47
CA PHE A 206 3.83 -8.56 9.40
C PHE A 206 4.72 -7.32 9.33
N LYS A 207 6.04 -7.52 9.29
CA LYS A 207 6.96 -6.39 9.20
C LYS A 207 6.80 -5.67 7.86
N GLY A 208 6.61 -4.35 7.88
CA GLY A 208 6.46 -3.52 6.69
C GLY A 208 5.04 -3.50 6.11
N TRP A 209 4.02 -3.83 6.91
CA TRP A 209 2.64 -3.75 6.44
C TRP A 209 2.20 -2.31 6.13
N GLU A 210 2.76 -1.33 6.83
CA GLU A 210 2.43 0.08 6.73
C GLU A 210 2.84 0.72 5.40
N ILE A 211 3.75 0.09 4.65
CA ILE A 211 4.23 0.57 3.35
C ILE A 211 3.49 -0.06 2.15
N LEU A 212 2.56 -0.97 2.40
CA LEU A 212 1.68 -1.53 1.37
C LEU A 212 0.69 -0.52 0.81
#